data_AF-A0A436D6E5-F1
#
_entry.id   AF-A0A436D6E5-F1
#
_cell.length_a   1.000
_cell.length_b   1.000
_cell.length_c   1.000
_cell.angle_alpha   90.00
_cell.angle_beta   90.00
_cell.angle_gamma   90.00
#
_symmetry.space_group_name_H-M   'P 1'
#
loop_
_entity.id
_entity.type
_entity.pdbx_description
1 polymer ?
#
loop_
_entity_poly.entity_id
_entity_poly.type
_entity_poly.pdbx_seq_one_letter_code
_entity_poly.pdbx_strand_id
1 'polypeptide(L)'
;LVAQPGPTAAGKAGQATDTAETLDDIIARRVAFLTAYQNAAYGRRYAGKLAALRAAEAKAVPGSTAVSQAAARNLFKLMAIKDEYEVARLYTDGSFAAELGKQFQSYERLEFHLAPPIMGRRGNDGSPRKSSFGPWMMKGFRVLAAMKGLRGTAFDLFGYTAERRMERQLLARYEADLELIAGSLAPARVDAAVALASVPALIRGYGHVRQASAQKAAGERQRLLERLSSTPARPELQAAE
;
A
#
# COMPACT_ATOMS: atom_id res chain seq x y z
N LEU A 1 16.14 14.69 -9.92
CA LEU A 1 17.56 14.36 -9.72
C LEU A 1 18.26 14.73 -11.01
N VAL A 2 19.01 15.82 -11.05
CA VAL A 2 19.90 16.10 -12.19
C VAL A 2 21.29 15.88 -11.64
N ALA A 3 21.94 14.83 -12.09
CA ALA A 3 23.32 14.55 -11.79
C ALA A 3 24.09 14.63 -13.10
N GLN A 4 25.17 15.39 -13.12
CA GLN A 4 25.96 15.62 -14.32
C GLN A 4 26.94 14.45 -14.51
N PRO A 5 27.02 13.83 -15.71
CA PRO A 5 27.74 12.57 -15.90
C PRO A 5 29.23 12.73 -16.24
N GLY A 6 30.05 11.81 -15.73
CA GLY A 6 31.39 11.45 -16.24
C GLY A 6 31.37 10.05 -16.90
N PRO A 7 32.46 9.60 -17.57
CA PRO A 7 32.42 8.49 -18.54
C PRO A 7 32.25 7.10 -17.91
N THR A 8 31.59 6.22 -18.67
CA THR A 8 30.97 4.94 -18.28
C THR A 8 31.88 3.72 -18.43
N ALA A 9 31.76 2.75 -17.52
CA ALA A 9 32.07 1.33 -17.79
C ALA A 9 31.09 0.42 -17.04
N ALA A 10 30.58 -0.61 -17.72
CA ALA A 10 29.47 -1.48 -17.30
C ALA A 10 29.92 -2.69 -16.46
N GLY A 11 29.09 -3.09 -15.48
CA GLY A 11 29.29 -4.28 -14.65
C GLY A 11 27.96 -4.96 -14.24
N LYS A 12 27.90 -6.29 -14.42
CA LYS A 12 26.72 -7.16 -14.53
C LYS A 12 25.90 -7.41 -13.24
N ALA A 13 24.62 -7.74 -13.46
CA ALA A 13 23.62 -8.14 -12.47
C ALA A 13 23.81 -9.57 -11.95
N GLY A 14 23.57 -9.77 -10.65
CA GLY A 14 23.49 -11.08 -9.99
C GLY A 14 22.04 -11.60 -9.96
N GLN A 15 21.87 -12.86 -10.35
CA GLN A 15 20.60 -13.59 -10.42
C GLN A 15 20.14 -14.07 -9.03
N ALA A 16 18.84 -13.95 -8.73
CA ALA A 16 18.20 -14.52 -7.56
C ALA A 16 17.35 -15.72 -7.98
N THR A 17 17.50 -16.84 -7.27
CA THR A 17 16.83 -18.14 -7.49
C THR A 17 15.34 -18.09 -7.12
N ASP A 18 14.51 -18.57 -8.04
CA ASP A 18 13.05 -18.56 -8.03
C ASP A 18 12.49 -19.72 -7.18
N THR A 19 12.31 -19.49 -5.87
CA THR A 19 11.51 -20.38 -5.02
C THR A 19 10.10 -19.81 -4.97
N ALA A 20 9.09 -20.60 -5.34
CA ALA A 20 7.70 -20.16 -5.33
C ALA A 20 7.32 -19.66 -3.91
N GLU A 21 7.12 -18.34 -3.79
CA GLU A 21 6.86 -17.67 -2.50
C GLU A 21 5.52 -18.15 -1.91
N THR A 22 5.53 -18.71 -0.70
CA THR A 22 4.29 -19.17 -0.05
C THR A 22 3.49 -17.99 0.53
N LEU A 23 2.20 -18.20 0.86
CA LEU A 23 1.41 -17.18 1.54
C LEU A 23 2.02 -16.78 2.89
N ASP A 24 2.63 -17.72 3.61
CA ASP A 24 3.30 -17.45 4.89
C ASP A 24 4.54 -16.57 4.70
N ASP A 25 5.35 -16.83 3.67
CA ASP A 25 6.50 -16.00 3.31
C ASP A 25 6.06 -14.56 2.96
N ILE A 26 5.00 -14.44 2.16
CA ILE A 26 4.40 -13.15 1.79
C ILE A 26 3.98 -12.38 3.05
N ILE A 27 3.29 -13.05 3.99
CA ILE A 27 2.81 -12.41 5.21
C ILE A 27 3.99 -11.99 6.08
N ALA A 28 4.97 -12.86 6.31
CA ALA A 28 6.14 -12.59 7.14
C ALA A 28 6.94 -11.38 6.60
N ARG A 29 7.21 -11.37 5.29
CA ARG A 29 7.91 -10.25 4.63
C ARG A 29 7.16 -8.93 4.78
N ARG A 30 5.84 -8.95 4.65
CA ARG A 30 5.01 -7.75 4.79
C ARG A 30 4.86 -7.28 6.22
N VAL A 31 4.82 -8.19 7.20
CA VAL A 31 4.85 -7.84 8.63
C VAL A 31 6.18 -7.15 8.97
N ALA A 32 7.30 -7.70 8.50
CA ALA A 32 8.61 -7.08 8.68
C ALA A 32 8.66 -5.68 8.04
N PHE A 33 8.17 -5.55 6.80
CA PHE A 33 8.06 -4.25 6.12
C PHE A 33 7.22 -3.26 6.93
N LEU A 34 6.00 -3.64 7.33
CA LEU A 34 5.09 -2.76 8.07
C LEU A 34 5.62 -2.38 9.46
N THR A 35 6.43 -3.26 10.05
CA THR A 35 7.15 -3.00 11.31
C THR A 35 8.21 -1.92 11.13
N ALA A 36 9.03 -2.01 10.08
CA ALA A 36 10.00 -0.98 9.73
C ALA A 36 9.31 0.33 9.33
N TYR A 37 8.24 0.23 8.54
CA TYR A 37 7.44 1.34 8.04
C TYR A 37 6.83 2.17 9.17
N GLN A 38 6.19 1.56 10.16
CA GLN A 38 5.56 2.26 11.29
C GLN A 38 6.12 1.75 12.61
N ASN A 39 5.67 0.56 13.05
CA ASN A 39 6.09 -0.10 14.29
C ASN A 39 5.55 -1.54 14.34
N ALA A 40 5.96 -2.31 15.34
CA ALA A 40 5.56 -3.70 15.50
C ALA A 40 4.05 -3.89 15.67
N ALA A 41 3.33 -2.94 16.28
CA ALA A 41 1.88 -3.00 16.41
C ALA A 41 1.19 -2.91 15.03
N TYR A 42 1.72 -2.12 14.12
CA TYR A 42 1.22 -1.99 12.76
C TYR A 42 1.41 -3.27 11.93
N GLY A 43 2.57 -3.92 12.07
CA GLY A 43 2.80 -5.26 11.50
C GLY A 43 1.86 -6.31 12.07
N ARG A 44 1.65 -6.33 13.40
CA ARG A 44 0.70 -7.25 14.05
C ARG A 44 -0.74 -7.03 13.61
N ARG A 45 -1.18 -5.79 13.37
CA ARG A 45 -2.51 -5.49 12.84
C ARG A 45 -2.74 -6.17 11.48
N TYR A 46 -1.76 -6.08 10.58
CA TYR A 46 -1.82 -6.78 9.28
C TYR A 46 -1.93 -8.29 9.44
N ALA A 47 -1.05 -8.89 10.26
CA ALA A 47 -1.06 -10.32 10.52
C ALA A 47 -2.39 -10.80 11.14
N GLY A 48 -2.92 -10.06 12.11
CA GLY A 48 -4.17 -10.40 12.79
C GLY A 48 -5.38 -10.41 11.88
N LYS A 49 -5.51 -9.42 10.97
CA LYS A 49 -6.60 -9.40 9.98
C LYS A 49 -6.54 -10.61 9.05
N LEU A 50 -5.35 -10.99 8.59
CA LEU A 50 -5.18 -12.15 7.72
C LEU A 50 -5.36 -13.48 8.45
N ALA A 51 -4.96 -13.57 9.72
CA ALA A 51 -5.19 -14.76 10.53
C ALA A 51 -6.69 -15.02 10.72
N ALA A 52 -7.48 -13.99 11.03
CA ALA A 52 -8.93 -14.10 11.16
C ALA A 52 -9.58 -14.57 9.86
N LEU A 53 -9.15 -14.02 8.72
CA LEU A 53 -9.66 -14.38 7.41
C LEU A 53 -9.28 -15.80 7.00
N ARG A 54 -8.04 -16.23 7.26
CA ARG A 54 -7.58 -17.61 7.03
C ARG A 54 -8.38 -18.62 7.84
N ALA A 55 -8.67 -18.31 9.10
CA ALA A 55 -9.48 -19.19 9.95
C ALA A 55 -10.91 -19.33 9.40
N ALA A 56 -11.53 -18.24 8.98
CA ALA A 56 -12.84 -18.26 8.33
C ALA A 56 -12.81 -19.03 7.00
N GLU A 57 -11.79 -18.81 6.18
CA GLU A 57 -11.62 -19.47 4.88
C GLU A 57 -11.41 -20.97 5.03
N ALA A 58 -10.54 -21.40 5.93
CA ALA A 58 -10.29 -22.82 6.18
C ALA A 58 -11.54 -23.56 6.68
N LYS A 59 -12.40 -22.88 7.46
CA LYS A 59 -13.69 -23.43 7.91
C LYS A 59 -14.70 -23.52 6.78
N ALA A 60 -14.76 -22.52 5.91
CA ALA A 60 -15.71 -22.46 4.81
C ALA A 60 -15.32 -23.40 3.66
N VAL A 61 -14.06 -23.38 3.23
CA VAL A 61 -13.52 -24.18 2.13
C VAL A 61 -12.12 -24.67 2.50
N PRO A 62 -12.00 -25.88 3.07
CA PRO A 62 -10.71 -26.47 3.43
C PRO A 62 -9.74 -26.49 2.23
N GLY A 63 -8.50 -26.07 2.47
CA GLY A 63 -7.45 -26.00 1.45
C GLY A 63 -7.47 -24.73 0.57
N SER A 64 -8.51 -23.90 0.63
CA SER A 64 -8.53 -22.62 -0.08
C SER A 64 -7.63 -21.58 0.61
N THR A 65 -6.95 -20.78 -0.20
CA THR A 65 -6.24 -19.55 0.24
C THR A 65 -6.59 -18.33 -0.60
N ALA A 66 -7.55 -18.44 -1.51
CA ALA A 66 -7.87 -17.42 -2.49
C ALA A 66 -8.26 -16.08 -1.85
N VAL A 67 -9.12 -16.11 -0.83
CA VAL A 67 -9.59 -14.89 -0.13
C VAL A 67 -8.44 -14.27 0.65
N SER A 68 -7.70 -15.11 1.38
CA SER A 68 -6.55 -14.71 2.19
C SER A 68 -5.42 -14.10 1.35
N GLN A 69 -5.14 -14.67 0.18
CA GLN A 69 -4.15 -14.13 -0.77
C GLN A 69 -4.59 -12.78 -1.35
N ALA A 70 -5.85 -12.64 -1.74
CA ALA A 70 -6.40 -11.38 -2.25
C ALA A 70 -6.32 -10.28 -1.18
N ALA A 71 -6.72 -10.60 0.06
CA ALA A 71 -6.64 -9.71 1.19
C ALA A 71 -5.20 -9.35 1.55
N ALA A 72 -4.28 -10.32 1.54
CA ALA A 72 -2.89 -10.07 1.85
C ALA A 72 -2.30 -9.00 0.93
N ARG A 73 -2.52 -9.12 -0.39
CA ARG A 73 -2.02 -8.17 -1.39
C ARG A 73 -2.61 -6.78 -1.21
N ASN A 74 -3.93 -6.70 -1.07
CA ASN A 74 -4.63 -5.42 -1.11
C ASN A 74 -4.60 -4.69 0.24
N LEU A 75 -4.64 -5.40 1.37
CA LEU A 75 -4.45 -4.79 2.69
C LEU A 75 -3.06 -4.16 2.79
N PHE A 76 -2.02 -4.87 2.34
CA PHE A 76 -0.67 -4.35 2.36
C PHE A 76 -0.53 -3.10 1.50
N LYS A 77 -1.12 -3.10 0.29
CA LYS A 77 -1.15 -1.93 -0.59
C LYS A 77 -1.78 -0.71 0.09
N LEU A 78 -2.84 -0.89 0.87
CA LEU A 78 -3.52 0.21 1.57
C LEU A 78 -2.80 0.65 2.84
N MET A 79 -2.04 -0.24 3.49
CA MET A 79 -1.27 0.08 4.71
C MET A 79 0.09 0.70 4.41
N ALA A 80 0.75 0.26 3.34
CA ALA A 80 2.09 0.70 2.92
C ALA A 80 2.02 1.84 1.89
N ILE A 81 1.36 2.94 2.26
CA ILE A 81 1.32 4.13 1.39
C ILE A 81 2.70 4.78 1.33
N LYS A 82 3.07 5.28 0.15
CA LYS A 82 4.32 6.04 0.00
C LYS A 82 4.09 7.47 0.45
N ASP A 83 4.07 7.66 1.76
CA ASP A 83 3.93 8.97 2.39
C ASP A 83 5.27 9.67 2.63
N GLU A 84 5.20 10.89 3.13
CA GLU A 84 6.34 11.76 3.34
C GLU A 84 7.35 11.16 4.33
N TYR A 85 6.87 10.46 5.36
CA TYR A 85 7.70 9.76 6.34
C TYR A 85 8.43 8.57 5.70
N GLU A 86 7.74 7.78 4.87
CA GLU A 86 8.34 6.65 4.18
C GLU A 86 9.35 7.10 3.11
N VAL A 87 9.05 8.17 2.39
CA VAL A 87 10.01 8.80 1.47
C VAL A 87 11.25 9.21 2.25
N ALA A 88 11.10 9.88 3.40
CA ALA A 88 12.21 10.28 4.24
C ALA A 88 13.04 9.09 4.75
N ARG A 89 12.37 7.99 5.13
CA ARG A 89 13.03 6.74 5.52
C ARG A 89 13.87 6.16 4.38
N LEU A 90 13.33 6.08 3.17
CA LEU A 90 14.06 5.56 1.99
C LEU A 90 15.28 6.41 1.64
N TYR A 91 15.24 7.72 1.87
CA TYR A 91 16.42 8.59 1.69
C TYR A 91 17.48 8.40 2.78
N THR A 92 17.12 7.84 3.94
CA THR A 92 17.97 7.84 5.13
C THR A 92 18.35 6.46 5.65
N ASP A 93 17.75 5.39 5.13
CA ASP A 93 18.04 4.00 5.49
C ASP A 93 19.33 3.43 4.88
N GLY A 94 20.08 4.28 4.17
CA GLY A 94 21.36 3.92 3.54
C GLY A 94 21.23 3.32 2.15
N SER A 95 20.04 2.88 1.73
CA SER A 95 19.81 2.36 0.37
C SER A 95 20.09 3.43 -0.69
N PHE A 96 19.59 4.64 -0.47
CA PHE A 96 19.85 5.80 -1.33
C PHE A 96 21.35 6.14 -1.44
N ALA A 97 22.08 6.11 -0.31
CA ALA A 97 23.52 6.38 -0.32
C ALA A 97 24.31 5.29 -1.06
N ALA A 98 23.94 4.02 -0.88
CA ALA A 98 24.55 2.90 -1.60
C ALA A 98 24.24 2.96 -3.10
N GLU A 99 23.02 3.32 -3.49
CA GLU A 99 22.64 3.50 -4.89
C GLU A 99 23.36 4.69 -5.53
N LEU A 100 23.50 5.79 -4.80
CA LEU A 100 24.28 6.96 -5.23
C LEU A 100 25.75 6.58 -5.45
N GLY A 101 26.36 5.81 -4.55
CA GLY A 101 27.74 5.33 -4.70
C GLY A 101 27.94 4.34 -5.86
N LYS A 102 26.88 3.64 -6.29
CA LYS A 102 26.93 2.79 -7.50
C LYS A 102 26.84 3.62 -8.79
N GLN A 103 26.05 4.70 -8.76
CA GLN A 103 25.78 5.51 -9.95
C GLN A 103 26.82 6.63 -10.16
N PHE A 104 27.47 7.10 -9.09
CA PHE A 104 28.42 8.21 -9.14
C PHE A 104 29.72 7.83 -8.45
N GLN A 105 30.84 7.92 -9.19
CA GLN A 105 32.19 7.74 -8.63
C GLN A 105 32.55 8.85 -7.64
N SER A 106 32.05 10.06 -7.86
CA SER A 106 32.14 11.21 -6.95
C SER A 106 31.00 12.20 -7.23
N TYR A 107 30.61 12.96 -6.21
CA TYR A 107 29.65 14.06 -6.33
C TYR A 107 30.03 15.18 -5.36
N GLU A 108 29.95 16.45 -5.81
CA GLU A 108 30.30 17.60 -4.96
C GLU A 108 29.16 17.99 -4.01
N ARG A 109 27.91 17.91 -4.47
CA ARG A 109 26.74 18.38 -3.72
C ARG A 109 25.46 17.68 -4.16
N LEU A 110 24.60 17.37 -3.20
CA LEU A 110 23.24 16.90 -3.46
C LEU A 110 22.25 18.06 -3.43
N GLU A 111 21.47 18.20 -4.49
CA GLU A 111 20.35 19.13 -4.58
C GLU A 111 19.03 18.36 -4.80
N PHE A 112 18.06 18.64 -3.95
CA PHE A 112 16.75 17.98 -3.95
C PHE A 112 15.70 18.93 -4.53
N HIS A 113 15.09 18.54 -5.65
CA HIS A 113 13.92 19.24 -6.19
C HIS A 113 12.66 18.60 -5.63
N LEU A 114 12.05 19.26 -4.64
CA LEU A 114 10.84 18.79 -3.97
C LEU A 114 9.71 19.80 -4.22
N ALA A 115 8.47 19.32 -4.15
CA ALA A 115 7.30 20.17 -4.05
C ALA A 115 6.65 19.92 -2.68
N PRO A 116 7.16 20.54 -1.59
CA PRO A 116 6.67 20.26 -0.25
C PRO A 116 5.19 20.66 -0.13
N PRO A 117 4.29 19.77 0.31
CA PRO A 117 2.86 20.07 0.44
C PRO A 117 2.58 21.28 1.34
N ILE A 118 3.40 21.45 2.39
CA ILE A 118 3.26 22.47 3.43
C ILE A 118 3.51 23.89 2.88
N MET A 119 4.33 24.04 1.84
CA MET A 119 4.65 25.37 1.33
C MET A 119 3.51 25.96 0.48
N GLY A 120 2.51 25.17 0.05
CA GLY A 120 1.28 25.67 -0.59
C GLY A 120 1.46 26.50 -1.86
N ARG A 121 2.70 26.66 -2.35
CA ARG A 121 3.03 27.53 -3.49
C ARG A 121 2.57 26.86 -4.77
N ARG A 122 1.45 27.36 -5.33
CA ARG A 122 0.97 27.00 -6.66
C ARG A 122 1.55 27.96 -7.70
N GLY A 123 1.88 27.44 -8.88
CA GLY A 123 2.21 28.24 -10.05
C GLY A 123 0.96 28.93 -10.61
N ASN A 124 1.14 29.80 -11.61
CA ASN A 124 0.03 30.50 -12.26
C ASN A 124 -0.97 29.54 -12.94
N ASP A 125 -0.57 28.29 -13.18
CA ASP A 125 -1.35 27.19 -13.74
C ASP A 125 -1.99 26.27 -12.67
N GLY A 126 -1.82 26.59 -11.38
CA GLY A 126 -2.29 25.77 -10.27
C GLY A 126 -1.40 24.59 -9.90
N SER A 127 -0.27 24.38 -10.60
CA SER A 127 0.65 23.27 -10.34
C SER A 127 1.53 23.52 -9.10
N PRO A 128 1.96 22.48 -8.36
CA PRO A 128 2.89 22.64 -7.25
C PRO A 128 4.24 23.21 -7.74
N ARG A 129 4.66 24.38 -7.21
CA ARG A 129 5.97 24.96 -7.56
C ARG A 129 7.08 24.09 -6.98
N LYS A 130 7.90 23.50 -7.85
CA LYS A 130 9.13 22.80 -7.48
C LYS A 130 10.09 23.81 -6.83
N SER A 131 10.58 23.46 -5.65
CA SER A 131 11.58 24.22 -4.91
C SER A 131 12.84 23.38 -4.79
N SER A 132 14.00 24.02 -4.92
CA SER A 132 15.30 23.38 -4.70
C SER A 132 15.70 23.47 -3.25
N PHE A 133 16.22 22.36 -2.72
CA PHE A 133 16.79 22.28 -1.39
C PHE A 133 18.21 21.72 -1.46
N GLY A 134 19.15 22.39 -0.79
CA GLY A 134 20.54 21.94 -0.73
C GLY A 134 20.75 20.72 0.20
N PRO A 135 22.02 20.35 0.46
CA PRO A 135 22.39 19.14 1.21
C PRO A 135 21.81 19.03 2.62
N TRP A 136 21.46 20.17 3.24
CA TRP A 136 20.84 20.20 4.56
C TRP A 136 19.53 19.41 4.62
N MET A 137 18.86 19.21 3.47
CA MET A 137 17.63 18.43 3.37
C MET A 137 17.82 16.97 3.83
N MET A 138 19.02 16.40 3.71
CA MET A 138 19.31 15.07 4.25
C MET A 138 19.19 15.00 5.78
N LYS A 139 19.50 16.09 6.48
CA LYS A 139 19.23 16.18 7.93
C LYS A 139 17.72 16.30 8.18
N GLY A 140 17.01 17.07 7.36
CA GLY A 140 15.55 17.19 7.40
C GLY A 140 14.84 15.85 7.23
N PHE A 141 15.24 15.03 6.23
CA PHE A 141 14.70 13.69 6.06
C PHE A 141 14.99 12.77 7.24
N ARG A 142 16.16 12.88 7.90
CA ARG A 142 16.43 12.08 9.12
C ARG A 142 15.47 12.42 10.25
N VAL A 143 15.24 13.70 10.47
CA VAL A 143 14.26 14.16 11.48
C VAL A 143 12.86 13.68 11.11
N LEU A 144 12.45 13.86 9.86
CA LEU A 144 11.13 13.43 9.39
C LEU A 144 10.94 11.90 9.52
N ALA A 145 11.95 11.10 9.17
CA ALA A 145 11.92 9.65 9.32
C ALA A 145 11.79 9.22 10.80
N ALA A 146 12.46 9.94 11.72
CA ALA A 146 12.31 9.71 13.16
C ALA A 146 10.92 10.09 13.68
N MET A 147 10.26 11.05 13.04
CA MET A 147 8.89 11.51 13.36
C MET A 147 7.78 10.61 12.77
N LYS A 148 8.10 9.44 12.20
CA LYS A 148 7.08 8.49 11.68
C LYS A 148 6.00 8.10 12.70
N GLY A 149 6.30 8.20 13.99
CA GLY A 149 5.32 7.98 15.07
C GLY A 149 4.14 8.97 15.05
N LEU A 150 4.31 10.13 14.43
CA LEU A 150 3.24 11.11 14.26
C LEU A 150 2.22 10.72 13.20
N ARG A 151 2.55 9.78 12.30
CA ARG A 151 1.67 9.32 11.22
C ARG A 151 0.29 8.93 11.76
N GLY A 152 -0.75 9.53 11.21
CA GLY A 152 -2.13 9.26 11.61
C GLY A 152 -2.55 9.82 12.98
N THR A 153 -1.69 10.58 13.66
CA THR A 153 -2.03 11.30 14.90
C THR A 153 -2.55 12.72 14.60
N ALA A 154 -3.06 13.42 15.62
CA ALA A 154 -3.45 14.82 15.49
C ALA A 154 -2.26 15.76 15.15
N PHE A 155 -1.02 15.32 15.36
CA PHE A 155 0.18 16.07 15.00
C PHE A 155 0.71 15.76 13.59
N ASP A 156 -0.01 14.93 12.82
CA ASP A 156 0.33 14.62 11.44
C ASP A 156 -0.03 15.77 10.48
N LEU A 157 0.87 16.73 10.31
CA LEU A 157 0.65 17.88 9.44
C LEU A 157 0.36 17.48 7.98
N PHE A 158 0.97 16.40 7.49
CA PHE A 158 0.71 15.88 6.14
C PHE A 158 -0.65 15.16 6.07
N GLY A 159 -1.08 14.59 7.18
CA GLY A 159 -2.31 13.83 7.34
C GLY A 159 -3.61 14.62 7.15
N TYR A 160 -3.56 15.96 7.15
CA TYR A 160 -4.76 16.80 7.01
C TYR A 160 -5.23 17.02 5.57
N THR A 161 -4.42 16.67 4.57
CA THR A 161 -4.80 16.79 3.16
C THR A 161 -6.02 15.91 2.81
N ALA A 162 -6.80 16.33 1.83
CA ALA A 162 -7.96 15.57 1.37
C ALA A 162 -7.57 14.15 0.89
N GLU A 163 -6.42 14.01 0.24
CA GLU A 163 -5.90 12.71 -0.20
C GLU A 163 -5.59 11.79 0.99
N ARG A 164 -4.87 12.27 2.01
CA ARG A 164 -4.56 11.46 3.21
C ARG A 164 -5.81 11.07 3.99
N ARG A 165 -6.80 11.96 4.08
CA ARG A 165 -8.10 11.63 4.69
C ARG A 165 -8.82 10.53 3.92
N MET A 166 -8.86 10.63 2.59
CA MET A 166 -9.45 9.61 1.71
C MET A 166 -8.74 8.27 1.87
N GLU A 167 -7.39 8.24 1.91
CA GLU A 167 -6.61 7.01 2.12
C GLU A 167 -6.94 6.33 3.45
N ARG A 168 -7.00 7.07 4.56
CA ARG A 168 -7.38 6.53 5.86
C ARG A 168 -8.79 5.97 5.86
N GLN A 169 -9.73 6.68 5.24
CA GLN A 169 -11.10 6.19 5.07
C GLN A 169 -11.18 4.94 4.19
N LEU A 170 -10.36 4.84 3.14
CA LEU A 170 -10.28 3.65 2.30
C LEU A 170 -9.75 2.44 3.09
N LEU A 171 -8.68 2.62 3.87
CA LEU A 171 -8.14 1.55 4.71
C LEU A 171 -9.16 1.09 5.76
N ALA A 172 -9.79 2.02 6.47
CA ALA A 172 -10.79 1.68 7.50
C ALA A 172 -12.00 0.94 6.89
N ARG A 173 -12.51 1.41 5.74
CA ARG A 173 -13.59 0.72 5.03
C ARG A 173 -13.19 -0.69 4.59
N TYR A 174 -11.98 -0.82 4.06
CA TYR A 174 -11.48 -2.12 3.61
C TYR A 174 -11.30 -3.11 4.76
N GLU A 175 -10.82 -2.67 5.92
CA GLU A 175 -10.74 -3.54 7.10
C GLU A 175 -12.12 -3.99 7.60
N ALA A 176 -13.11 -3.10 7.54
CA ALA A 176 -14.50 -3.48 7.83
C ALA A 176 -15.05 -4.49 6.80
N ASP A 177 -14.68 -4.35 5.52
CA ASP A 177 -15.02 -5.34 4.49
C ASP A 177 -14.39 -6.71 4.79
N LEU A 178 -13.13 -6.74 5.25
CA LEU A 178 -12.47 -7.99 5.63
C LEU A 178 -13.15 -8.66 6.84
N GLU A 179 -13.61 -7.87 7.81
CA GLU A 179 -14.39 -8.38 8.95
C GLU A 179 -15.73 -8.96 8.50
N LEU A 180 -16.45 -8.26 7.62
CA LEU A 180 -17.70 -8.75 7.04
C LEU A 180 -17.48 -10.04 6.26
N ILE A 181 -16.43 -10.12 5.45
CA ILE A 181 -16.07 -11.35 4.72
C ILE A 181 -15.83 -12.48 5.72
N ALA A 182 -14.99 -12.27 6.73
CA ALA A 182 -14.68 -13.29 7.73
C ALA A 182 -15.93 -13.80 8.48
N GLY A 183 -16.91 -12.93 8.73
CA GLY A 183 -18.17 -13.29 9.41
C GLY A 183 -19.21 -13.97 8.51
N SER A 184 -19.14 -13.81 7.18
CA SER A 184 -20.17 -14.26 6.24
C SER A 184 -19.70 -15.35 5.27
N LEU A 185 -18.44 -15.77 5.38
CA LEU A 185 -17.80 -16.69 4.44
C LEU A 185 -18.44 -18.08 4.49
N ALA A 186 -18.79 -18.59 3.31
CA ALA A 186 -19.35 -19.91 3.07
C ALA A 186 -18.89 -20.37 1.68
N PRO A 187 -18.93 -21.68 1.35
CA PRO A 187 -18.52 -22.19 0.04
C PRO A 187 -19.10 -21.41 -1.15
N ALA A 188 -20.41 -21.15 -1.13
CA ALA A 188 -21.13 -20.43 -2.20
C ALA A 188 -20.79 -18.93 -2.30
N ARG A 189 -20.01 -18.38 -1.37
CA ARG A 189 -19.68 -16.95 -1.26
C ARG A 189 -18.20 -16.64 -1.49
N VAL A 190 -17.35 -17.65 -1.70
CA VAL A 190 -15.91 -17.45 -1.87
C VAL A 190 -15.61 -16.52 -3.03
N ASP A 191 -16.26 -16.68 -4.18
CA ASP A 191 -16.02 -15.81 -5.34
C ASP A 191 -16.42 -14.35 -5.09
N ALA A 192 -17.51 -14.11 -4.36
CA ALA A 192 -17.89 -12.78 -3.89
C ALA A 192 -16.86 -12.19 -2.92
N ALA A 193 -16.39 -12.99 -1.98
CA ALA A 193 -15.37 -12.59 -1.01
C ALA A 193 -14.02 -12.25 -1.67
N VAL A 194 -13.54 -13.08 -2.61
CA VAL A 194 -12.30 -12.83 -3.36
C VAL A 194 -12.42 -11.54 -4.17
N ALA A 195 -13.54 -11.34 -4.86
CA ALA A 195 -13.78 -10.14 -5.65
C ALA A 195 -13.81 -8.89 -4.76
N LEU A 196 -14.54 -8.94 -3.63
CA LEU A 196 -14.62 -7.83 -2.67
C LEU A 196 -13.23 -7.52 -2.08
N ALA A 197 -12.48 -8.54 -1.66
CA ALA A 197 -11.11 -8.39 -1.17
C ALA A 197 -10.16 -7.81 -2.24
N SER A 198 -10.51 -7.93 -3.52
CA SER A 198 -9.71 -7.44 -4.65
C SER A 198 -10.04 -6.02 -5.12
N VAL A 199 -11.12 -5.40 -4.60
CA VAL A 199 -11.54 -4.03 -4.98
C VAL A 199 -10.42 -2.99 -4.91
N PRO A 200 -9.52 -2.97 -3.90
CA PRO A 200 -8.44 -1.98 -3.85
C PRO A 200 -7.46 -2.05 -5.03
N ALA A 201 -7.43 -3.14 -5.79
CA ALA A 201 -6.62 -3.26 -7.01
C ALA A 201 -7.09 -2.31 -8.13
N LEU A 202 -8.37 -1.89 -8.10
CA LEU A 202 -8.98 -0.95 -9.04
C LEU A 202 -8.53 0.49 -8.81
N ILE A 203 -8.07 0.82 -7.60
CA ILE A 203 -7.64 2.16 -7.23
C ILE A 203 -6.20 2.35 -7.72
N ARG A 204 -6.01 3.22 -8.72
CA ARG A 204 -4.73 3.44 -9.43
C ARG A 204 -4.52 4.91 -9.74
N GLY A 205 -3.28 5.27 -10.06
CA GLY A 205 -2.89 6.63 -10.39
C GLY A 205 -2.72 7.53 -9.17
N TYR A 206 -2.61 8.83 -9.43
CA TYR A 206 -2.31 9.88 -8.44
C TYR A 206 -3.31 11.04 -8.56
N GLY A 207 -3.50 11.80 -7.49
CA GLY A 207 -4.36 12.99 -7.49
C GLY A 207 -5.78 12.72 -8.00
N HIS A 208 -6.24 13.51 -8.97
CA HIS A 208 -7.60 13.41 -9.52
C HIS A 208 -7.89 12.05 -10.18
N VAL A 209 -6.90 11.42 -10.84
CA VAL A 209 -7.06 10.08 -11.44
C VAL A 209 -7.35 9.05 -10.35
N ARG A 210 -6.64 9.15 -9.23
CA ARG A 210 -6.86 8.26 -8.09
C ARG A 210 -8.24 8.46 -7.48
N GLN A 211 -8.66 9.71 -7.30
CA GLN A 211 -9.99 10.03 -6.77
C GLN A 211 -11.10 9.46 -7.66
N ALA A 212 -11.00 9.63 -8.98
CA ALA A 212 -11.96 9.06 -9.93
C ALA A 212 -11.96 7.51 -9.89
N SER A 213 -10.77 6.88 -9.80
CA SER A 213 -10.67 5.43 -9.66
C SER A 213 -11.27 4.91 -8.34
N ALA A 214 -11.12 5.68 -7.25
CA ALA A 214 -11.69 5.35 -5.95
C ALA A 214 -13.22 5.42 -5.95
N GLN A 215 -13.81 6.38 -6.68
CA GLN A 215 -15.26 6.45 -6.87
C GLN A 215 -15.79 5.24 -7.65
N LYS A 216 -15.11 4.85 -8.74
CA LYS A 216 -15.46 3.62 -9.50
C LYS A 216 -15.35 2.37 -8.62
N ALA A 217 -14.27 2.26 -7.85
CA ALA A 217 -14.07 1.16 -6.91
C ALA A 217 -15.15 1.11 -5.81
N ALA A 218 -15.67 2.26 -5.36
CA ALA A 218 -16.76 2.32 -4.40
C ALA A 218 -18.08 1.78 -4.98
N GLY A 219 -18.38 2.06 -6.25
CA GLY A 219 -19.52 1.46 -6.94
C GLY A 219 -19.41 -0.06 -7.07
N GLU A 220 -18.23 -0.57 -7.43
CA GLU A 220 -17.98 -2.01 -7.53
C GLU A 220 -18.05 -2.70 -6.16
N ARG A 221 -17.49 -2.06 -5.12
CA ARG A 221 -17.62 -2.51 -3.73
C ARG A 221 -19.08 -2.73 -3.35
N GLN A 222 -19.95 -1.77 -3.65
CA GLN A 222 -21.37 -1.84 -3.28
C GLN A 222 -22.06 -3.05 -3.93
N ARG A 223 -21.84 -3.27 -5.24
CA ARG A 223 -22.37 -4.44 -5.96
C ARG A 223 -21.88 -5.76 -5.36
N LEU A 224 -20.60 -5.83 -4.97
CA LEU A 224 -20.01 -7.02 -4.38
C LEU A 224 -20.50 -7.29 -2.96
N LEU A 225 -20.80 -6.25 -2.18
CA LEU A 225 -21.43 -6.39 -0.87
C LEU A 225 -22.85 -6.96 -0.98
N GLU A 226 -23.62 -6.50 -1.96
CA GLU A 226 -24.95 -7.05 -2.25
C GLU A 226 -24.86 -8.52 -2.66
N ARG A 227 -23.90 -8.86 -3.52
CA ARG A 227 -23.64 -10.26 -3.94
C ARG A 227 -23.18 -11.14 -2.78
N LEU A 228 -22.41 -10.61 -1.83
CA LEU A 228 -21.95 -11.36 -0.66
C LEU A 228 -23.12 -11.61 0.32
N SER A 229 -24.05 -10.66 0.40
CA SER A 229 -25.19 -10.70 1.33
C SER A 229 -26.37 -11.50 0.79
N SER A 230 -26.49 -11.66 -0.53
CA SER A 230 -27.58 -12.44 -1.12
C SER A 230 -27.48 -13.92 -0.74
N THR A 231 -28.65 -14.54 -0.57
CA THR A 231 -28.74 -15.99 -0.41
C THR A 231 -28.49 -16.63 -1.78
N PRO A 232 -27.53 -17.55 -1.92
CA PRO A 232 -27.35 -18.26 -3.18
C PRO A 232 -28.64 -19.00 -3.52
N ALA A 233 -29.18 -18.77 -4.72
CA ALA A 233 -30.35 -19.49 -5.19
C ALA A 233 -30.05 -20.99 -5.13
N ARG A 234 -30.94 -21.79 -4.50
CA ARG A 234 -30.86 -23.25 -4.61
C ARG A 234 -30.98 -23.59 -6.09
N PRO A 235 -30.09 -24.44 -6.65
CA PRO A 235 -30.34 -24.99 -7.97
C PRO A 235 -31.65 -25.77 -7.88
N GLU A 236 -32.67 -25.33 -8.61
CA GLU A 236 -33.85 -26.15 -8.87
C GLU A 236 -33.35 -27.38 -9.62
N LEU A 237 -33.32 -28.52 -8.93
CA LEU A 237 -33.20 -29.82 -9.58
C LEU A 237 -34.46 -29.97 -10.43
N GLN A 238 -34.39 -29.59 -11.70
CA GLN A 238 -35.34 -30.05 -12.70
C GLN A 238 -35.13 -31.56 -12.83
N ALA A 239 -35.89 -32.31 -12.03
CA ALA A 239 -36.19 -33.69 -12.33
C ALA A 239 -37.00 -33.68 -13.63
N ALA A 240 -36.33 -34.00 -14.74
CA ALA A 240 -37.02 -34.38 -15.97
C ALA A 240 -37.35 -35.87 -15.81
N GLU A 241 -38.65 -36.15 -15.68
CA GLU A 241 -39.26 -37.47 -15.92
C GLU A 241 -39.17 -37.86 -17.40
#